data_AF-A0AAN9UTG7-F1
#
_entry.id   AF-A0AAN9UTG7-F1
#
_cell.length_a   1.000
_cell.length_b   1.000
_cell.length_c   1.000
_cell.angle_alpha   90.00
_cell.angle_beta   90.00
_cell.angle_gamma   90.00
#
_symmetry.space_group_name_H-M   'P 1'
#
loop_
_entity.id
_entity.type
_entity.pdbx_description
1 polymer ?
#
loop_
_entity_poly.entity_id
_entity_poly.type
_entity_poly.pdbx_seq_one_letter_code
_entity_poly.pdbx_strand_id
1 'polypeptide(L)'
;MTTREWDWELDAQERRALLEEGEQKAKKLFAGFIQFVFSDNILEFAFGLIIAEGFTQLVNSFINDILLPPISVILPLNRNLDEKFAVLKAGPSYGETGGYTTLAQAIDDGAVVMAYGNFINKIVNFMGIGLALYALAILYQTISRDSIIDQTVECKYCTKNISEEVDASTARAGKTDAKSA
;
A
#
# COMPACT_ATOMS: atom_id res chain seq x y z
N MET A 1 -38.80 50.00 36.57
CA MET A 1 -37.59 50.50 35.90
C MET A 1 -36.44 50.29 36.86
N THR A 2 -35.84 49.11 36.85
CA THR A 2 -34.61 48.77 37.58
C THR A 2 -33.84 47.81 36.68
N THR A 3 -32.54 48.06 36.57
CA THR A 3 -31.66 47.72 35.46
C THR A 3 -31.28 46.24 35.43
N ARG A 4 -31.25 45.68 34.21
CA ARG A 4 -30.65 44.37 33.86
C ARG A 4 -29.12 44.51 33.92
N GLU A 5 -28.52 44.25 35.07
CA GLU A 5 -27.07 44.44 35.26
C GLU A 5 -26.32 43.21 35.79
N TRP A 6 -26.97 42.04 35.92
CA TRP A 6 -26.43 40.90 36.71
C TRP A 6 -26.43 39.53 36.04
N ASP A 7 -26.41 39.43 34.70
CA ASP A 7 -26.43 38.13 34.00
C ASP A 7 -25.08 37.74 33.34
N TRP A 8 -24.03 38.56 33.48
CA TRP A 8 -22.75 38.35 32.77
C TRP A 8 -21.67 37.65 33.61
N GLU A 9 -21.84 37.55 34.93
CA GLU A 9 -20.89 36.90 35.86
C GLU A 9 -21.13 35.39 36.03
N LEU A 10 -22.40 34.95 36.00
CA LEU A 10 -22.79 33.53 35.99
C LEU A 10 -22.33 32.82 34.70
N ASP A 11 -22.37 33.54 33.59
CA ASP A 11 -22.01 33.06 32.26
C ASP A 11 -20.48 32.87 32.10
N ALA A 12 -19.65 33.61 32.84
CA ALA A 12 -18.20 33.43 32.84
C ALA A 12 -17.75 32.17 33.60
N GLN A 13 -18.45 31.77 34.67
CA GLN A 13 -18.15 30.53 35.40
C GLN A 13 -18.64 29.28 34.66
N GLU A 14 -19.87 29.30 34.11
CA GLU A 14 -20.37 28.19 33.30
C GLU A 14 -19.53 27.98 32.03
N ARG A 15 -19.11 29.05 31.36
CA ARG A 15 -18.18 28.94 30.22
C ARG A 15 -16.85 28.29 30.61
N ARG A 16 -16.32 28.58 31.80
CA ARG A 16 -15.07 27.95 32.28
C ARG A 16 -15.27 26.47 32.59
N ALA A 17 -16.38 26.11 33.23
CA ALA A 17 -16.73 24.70 33.48
C ALA A 17 -16.93 23.90 32.18
N LEU A 18 -17.60 24.49 31.17
CA LEU A 18 -17.79 23.86 29.85
C LEU A 18 -16.46 23.71 29.09
N LEU A 19 -15.56 24.68 29.20
CA LEU A 19 -14.22 24.59 28.61
C LEU A 19 -13.39 23.50 29.28
N GLU A 20 -13.43 23.39 30.61
CA GLU A 20 -12.73 22.33 31.36
C GLU A 20 -13.31 20.94 31.05
N GLU A 21 -14.63 20.80 30.95
CA GLU A 21 -15.27 19.55 30.52
C GLU A 21 -14.90 19.17 29.08
N GLY A 22 -14.88 20.15 28.17
CA GLY A 22 -14.46 19.97 26.79
C GLY A 22 -13.00 19.52 26.70
N GLU A 23 -12.12 20.15 27.48
CA GLU A 23 -10.69 19.82 27.53
C GLU A 23 -10.46 18.42 28.14
N GLN A 24 -11.19 18.04 29.19
CA GLN A 24 -11.12 16.71 29.79
C GLN A 24 -11.61 15.62 28.83
N LYS A 25 -12.73 15.86 28.14
CA LYS A 25 -13.24 14.94 27.11
C LYS A 25 -12.25 14.84 25.96
N ALA A 26 -11.70 15.95 25.49
CA ALA A 26 -10.67 15.96 24.45
C ALA A 26 -9.41 15.19 24.86
N LYS A 27 -8.91 15.39 26.08
CA LYS A 27 -7.76 14.64 26.63
C LYS A 27 -8.04 13.15 26.74
N LYS A 28 -9.25 12.75 27.17
CA LYS A 28 -9.65 11.33 27.23
C LYS A 28 -9.77 10.70 25.84
N LEU A 29 -10.37 11.42 24.88
CA LEU A 29 -10.45 10.96 23.50
C LEU A 29 -9.07 10.84 22.85
N PHE A 30 -8.18 11.82 23.09
CA PHE A 30 -6.81 11.77 22.59
C PHE A 30 -6.00 10.64 23.22
N ALA A 31 -6.06 10.47 24.55
CA ALA A 31 -5.42 9.36 25.23
C ALA A 31 -5.95 7.99 24.74
N GLY A 32 -7.27 7.89 24.54
CA GLY A 32 -7.90 6.70 23.98
C GLY A 32 -7.48 6.42 22.53
N PHE A 33 -7.36 7.46 21.70
CA PHE A 33 -6.88 7.34 20.33
C PHE A 33 -5.42 6.90 20.28
N ILE A 34 -4.56 7.49 21.11
CA ILE A 34 -3.16 7.12 21.25
C ILE A 34 -3.04 5.64 21.65
N GLN A 35 -3.80 5.21 22.66
CA GLN A 35 -3.82 3.81 23.09
C GLN A 35 -4.36 2.85 22.01
N PHE A 36 -5.32 3.30 21.21
CA PHE A 36 -5.83 2.55 20.07
C PHE A 36 -4.79 2.41 18.95
N VAL A 37 -4.12 3.49 18.55
CA VAL A 37 -3.08 3.46 17.49
C VAL A 37 -1.87 2.62 17.92
N PHE A 38 -1.49 2.70 19.20
CA PHE A 38 -0.40 1.89 19.75
C PHE A 38 -0.80 0.44 20.07
N SER A 39 -2.00 0.01 19.69
CA SER A 39 -2.37 -1.40 19.79
C SER A 39 -1.61 -2.21 18.74
N ASP A 40 -0.95 -3.29 19.17
CA ASP A 40 -0.07 -4.12 18.33
C ASP A 40 -0.76 -4.60 17.04
N ASN A 41 -2.03 -5.00 17.12
CA ASN A 41 -2.81 -5.47 15.96
C ASN A 41 -2.94 -4.41 14.84
N ILE A 42 -2.99 -3.13 15.19
CA ILE A 42 -3.14 -2.03 14.21
C ILE A 42 -1.79 -1.64 13.65
N LEU A 43 -0.75 -1.63 14.49
CA LEU A 43 0.61 -1.33 14.09
C LEU A 43 1.12 -2.36 13.07
N GLU A 44 0.89 -3.66 13.29
CA GLU A 44 1.28 -4.71 12.35
C GLU A 44 0.62 -4.53 10.97
N PHE A 45 -0.67 -4.24 10.94
CA PHE A 45 -1.38 -3.94 9.70
C PHE A 45 -0.84 -2.67 9.02
N ALA A 46 -0.57 -1.61 9.79
CA ALA A 46 -0.04 -0.35 9.27
C ALA A 46 1.36 -0.53 8.65
N PHE A 47 2.26 -1.25 9.30
CA PHE A 47 3.57 -1.57 8.75
C PHE A 47 3.45 -2.41 7.47
N GLY A 48 2.53 -3.37 7.42
CA GLY A 48 2.24 -4.14 6.22
C GLY A 48 1.84 -3.28 5.02
N LEU A 49 0.96 -2.29 5.23
CA LEU A 49 0.56 -1.35 4.18
C LEU A 49 1.71 -0.45 3.71
N ILE A 50 2.50 0.11 4.63
CA ILE A 50 3.61 1.01 4.30
C ILE A 50 4.65 0.28 3.45
N ILE A 51 5.00 -0.96 3.84
CA ILE A 51 5.95 -1.78 3.09
C ILE A 51 5.38 -2.15 1.72
N ALA A 52 4.09 -2.52 1.65
CA ALA A 52 3.44 -2.85 0.38
C ALA A 52 3.41 -1.66 -0.60
N GLU A 53 3.11 -0.45 -0.10
CA GLU A 53 3.10 0.77 -0.91
C GLU A 53 4.51 1.10 -1.42
N GLY A 54 5.50 1.16 -0.52
CA GLY A 54 6.88 1.47 -0.88
C GLY A 54 7.49 0.45 -1.85
N PHE A 55 7.21 -0.83 -1.64
CA PHE A 55 7.67 -1.89 -2.54
C PHE A 55 7.04 -1.78 -3.93
N THR A 56 5.73 -1.51 -4.01
CA THR A 56 5.05 -1.31 -5.30
C THR A 56 5.63 -0.11 -6.06
N GLN A 57 5.92 1.00 -5.37
CA GLN A 57 6.57 2.17 -5.98
C GLN A 57 7.98 1.86 -6.49
N LEU A 58 8.78 1.10 -5.73
CA LEU A 58 10.12 0.68 -6.15
C LEU A 58 10.08 -0.18 -7.41
N VAL A 59 9.17 -1.17 -7.45
CA VAL A 59 9.00 -2.03 -8.62
C VAL A 59 8.53 -1.23 -9.83
N ASN A 60 7.58 -0.29 -9.63
CA ASN A 60 7.14 0.63 -10.69
C ASN A 60 8.28 1.47 -11.26
N SER A 61 9.16 2.03 -10.41
CA SER A 61 10.33 2.78 -10.88
C SER A 61 11.31 1.87 -11.63
N PHE A 62 11.57 0.66 -11.14
CA PHE A 62 12.40 -0.30 -11.86
C PHE A 62 11.85 -0.60 -13.27
N ILE A 63 10.55 -0.79 -13.41
CA ILE A 63 9.93 -1.05 -14.71
C ILE A 63 10.00 0.19 -15.59
N ASN A 64 9.51 1.32 -15.11
CA ASN A 64 9.36 2.53 -15.90
C ASN A 64 10.70 3.16 -16.29
N ASP A 65 11.68 3.11 -15.40
CA ASP A 65 12.94 3.82 -15.56
C ASP A 65 14.06 2.92 -16.11
N ILE A 66 13.99 1.60 -15.89
CA ILE A 66 15.06 0.66 -16.31
C ILE A 66 14.60 -0.32 -17.40
N LEU A 67 13.40 -0.92 -17.29
CA LEU A 67 12.93 -1.90 -18.29
C LEU A 67 12.27 -1.26 -19.52
N LEU A 68 11.45 -0.22 -19.34
CA LEU A 68 10.75 0.42 -20.45
C LEU A 68 11.69 1.06 -21.47
N PRO A 69 12.80 1.75 -21.12
CA PRO A 69 13.63 2.38 -22.14
C PRO A 69 14.22 1.39 -23.16
N PRO A 70 14.84 0.26 -22.77
CA PRO A 70 15.27 -0.77 -23.72
C PRO A 70 14.13 -1.39 -24.52
N ILE A 71 12.99 -1.67 -23.88
CA ILE A 71 11.82 -2.25 -24.56
C ILE A 71 11.24 -1.28 -25.60
N SER A 72 11.22 0.03 -25.31
CA SER A 72 10.72 1.09 -26.20
C SER A 72 11.59 1.31 -27.44
N VAL A 73 12.84 0.86 -27.41
CA VAL A 73 13.76 0.91 -28.56
C VAL A 73 13.59 -0.33 -29.44
N ILE A 74 13.33 -1.49 -28.82
CA ILE A 74 13.24 -2.79 -29.52
C ILE A 74 11.85 -3.00 -30.13
N LEU A 75 10.80 -2.68 -29.39
CA LEU A 75 9.44 -2.59 -29.92
C LEU A 75 9.24 -1.14 -30.35
N PRO A 76 8.67 -0.84 -31.54
CA PRO A 76 8.39 0.52 -32.00
C PRO A 76 7.26 1.23 -31.20
N LEU A 77 7.16 0.94 -29.91
CA LEU A 77 6.39 1.69 -28.93
C LEU A 77 7.22 2.90 -28.50
N ASN A 78 6.93 4.03 -29.14
CA ASN A 78 7.59 5.30 -28.87
C ASN A 78 7.49 5.67 -27.37
N ARG A 79 8.55 6.27 -26.80
CA ARG A 79 8.68 6.56 -25.36
C ARG A 79 7.56 7.44 -24.79
N ASN A 80 6.89 8.19 -25.65
CA ASN A 80 5.77 9.07 -25.31
C ASN A 80 4.43 8.38 -25.57
N LEU A 81 4.24 7.16 -25.04
CA LEU A 81 2.93 6.50 -25.05
C LEU A 81 1.91 7.37 -24.34
N ASP A 82 2.25 7.99 -23.21
CA ASP A 82 1.34 8.80 -22.38
C ASP A 82 0.74 10.01 -23.13
N GLU A 83 1.46 10.54 -24.12
CA GLU A 83 1.03 11.66 -24.97
C GLU A 83 0.25 11.21 -26.20
N LYS A 84 0.01 9.90 -26.37
CA LYS A 84 -0.86 9.38 -27.43
C LYS A 84 -2.31 9.47 -26.98
N PHE A 85 -3.04 10.41 -27.60
CA PHE A 85 -4.46 10.59 -27.40
C PHE A 85 -5.19 10.72 -28.73
N ALA A 86 -6.41 10.18 -28.78
CA ALA A 86 -7.32 10.38 -29.88
C ALA A 86 -8.32 11.46 -29.49
N VAL A 87 -8.43 12.53 -30.29
CA VAL A 87 -9.41 13.60 -30.07
C VAL A 87 -10.75 13.12 -30.65
N LEU A 88 -11.74 12.89 -29.79
CA LEU A 88 -13.08 12.46 -30.21
C LEU A 88 -13.98 13.66 -30.51
N LYS A 89 -13.77 14.78 -29.81
CA LYS A 89 -14.42 16.06 -30.08
C LYS A 89 -13.40 17.18 -29.99
N ALA A 90 -13.24 17.90 -31.10
CA ALA A 90 -12.40 19.08 -31.17
C ALA A 90 -12.92 20.18 -30.23
N GLY A 91 -12.00 20.78 -29.46
CA GLY A 91 -12.27 22.01 -28.71
C GLY A 91 -12.28 23.24 -29.63
N PRO A 92 -12.64 24.43 -29.11
CA PRO A 92 -12.76 25.66 -29.89
C PRO A 92 -11.49 26.05 -30.65
N SER A 93 -10.32 25.71 -30.10
CA SER A 93 -8.99 26.08 -30.61
C SER A 93 -8.35 25.01 -31.52
N TYR A 94 -9.06 23.93 -31.88
CA TYR A 94 -8.48 22.81 -32.64
C TYR A 94 -7.96 23.19 -34.05
N GLY A 95 -8.54 24.23 -34.66
CA GLY A 95 -8.24 24.65 -36.02
C GLY A 95 -7.06 25.62 -36.19
N GLU A 96 -6.66 26.35 -35.16
CA GLU A 96 -5.66 27.43 -35.29
C GLU A 96 -4.20 26.93 -35.16
N THR A 97 -3.99 25.80 -34.49
CA THR A 97 -2.65 25.27 -34.16
C THR A 97 -2.26 24.00 -34.92
N GLY A 98 -3.10 23.53 -35.86
CA GLY A 98 -2.84 22.28 -36.59
C GLY A 98 -3.05 21.01 -35.74
N GLY A 99 -3.82 21.12 -34.64
CA GLY A 99 -4.11 20.04 -33.70
C GLY A 99 -3.39 20.20 -32.36
N TYR A 100 -3.72 19.32 -31.41
CA TYR A 100 -3.09 19.31 -30.09
C TYR A 100 -1.82 18.46 -30.13
N THR A 101 -0.69 19.03 -29.70
CA THR A 101 0.59 18.32 -29.58
C THR A 101 0.76 17.61 -28.24
N THR A 102 0.02 18.03 -27.20
CA THR A 102 0.07 17.43 -25.87
C THR A 102 -1.33 17.16 -25.32
N LEU A 103 -1.44 16.12 -24.47
CA LEU A 103 -2.69 15.76 -23.83
C LEU A 103 -3.20 16.89 -22.93
N ALA A 104 -2.29 17.60 -22.24
CA ALA A 104 -2.62 18.70 -21.34
C ALA A 104 -3.30 19.86 -22.09
N GLN A 105 -2.79 20.22 -23.28
CA GLN A 105 -3.37 21.26 -24.12
C GLN A 105 -4.77 20.89 -24.60
N ALA A 106 -4.99 19.63 -24.97
CA ALA A 106 -6.30 19.17 -25.42
C ALA A 106 -7.36 19.18 -24.29
N ILE A 107 -6.94 18.86 -23.06
CA ILE A 107 -7.82 18.92 -21.88
C ILE A 107 -8.14 20.36 -21.51
N ASP A 108 -7.15 21.26 -21.56
CA ASP A 108 -7.32 22.68 -21.22
C ASP A 108 -8.27 23.39 -22.20
N ASP A 109 -8.21 23.02 -23.48
CA ASP A 109 -9.14 23.49 -24.52
C ASP A 109 -10.54 22.83 -24.44
N GLY A 110 -10.79 21.97 -23.44
CA GLY A 110 -12.08 21.31 -23.23
C GLY A 110 -12.42 20.27 -24.31
N ALA A 111 -11.42 19.79 -25.06
CA ALA A 111 -11.62 18.74 -26.05
C ALA A 111 -11.88 17.40 -25.35
N VAL A 112 -12.82 16.62 -25.87
CA VAL A 112 -13.06 15.27 -25.37
C VAL A 112 -12.01 14.36 -25.99
N VAL A 113 -11.00 13.99 -25.19
CA VAL A 113 -9.87 13.17 -25.61
C VAL A 113 -9.91 11.78 -24.99
N MET A 114 -9.61 10.77 -25.80
CA MET A 114 -9.36 9.40 -25.37
C MET A 114 -7.84 9.19 -25.28
N ALA A 115 -7.31 9.30 -24.07
CA ALA A 115 -5.88 9.09 -23.78
C ALA A 115 -5.53 7.59 -23.70
N TYR A 116 -5.62 6.88 -24.84
CA TYR A 116 -5.30 5.44 -24.91
C TYR A 116 -3.83 5.14 -24.56
N GLY A 117 -2.96 6.12 -24.75
CA GLY A 117 -1.57 6.11 -24.36
C GLY A 117 -1.30 5.74 -22.90
N ASN A 118 -1.88 6.51 -21.98
CA ASN A 118 -1.78 6.28 -20.54
C ASN A 118 -2.38 4.92 -20.14
N PHE A 119 -3.45 4.49 -20.80
CA PHE A 119 -4.05 3.18 -20.54
C PHE A 119 -3.12 2.02 -20.89
N ILE A 120 -2.47 2.08 -22.07
CA ILE A 120 -1.49 1.07 -22.47
C ILE A 120 -0.27 1.10 -21.54
N ASN A 121 0.20 2.28 -21.14
CA ASN A 121 1.29 2.39 -20.17
C ASN A 121 0.95 1.68 -18.84
N LYS A 122 -0.27 1.88 -18.31
CA LYS A 122 -0.74 1.17 -17.11
C LYS A 122 -0.80 -0.35 -17.28
N ILE A 123 -1.22 -0.85 -18.45
CA ILE A 123 -1.23 -2.29 -18.75
C ILE A 123 0.19 -2.85 -18.79
N VAL A 124 1.11 -2.15 -19.47
CA VAL A 124 2.51 -2.58 -19.57
C VAL A 124 3.16 -2.59 -18.19
N ASN A 125 2.92 -1.56 -17.37
CA ASN A 125 3.41 -1.52 -16.01
C ASN A 125 2.84 -2.67 -15.16
N PHE A 126 1.53 -2.93 -15.23
CA PHE A 126 0.91 -4.06 -14.52
C PHE A 126 1.55 -5.42 -14.91
N MET A 127 1.76 -5.66 -16.21
CA MET A 127 2.43 -6.87 -16.69
C MET A 127 3.90 -6.91 -16.24
N GLY A 128 4.59 -5.76 -16.25
CA GLY A 128 5.96 -5.60 -15.78
C GLY A 128 6.12 -5.95 -14.31
N ILE A 129 5.20 -5.53 -13.44
CA ILE A 129 5.22 -5.84 -12.00
C ILE A 129 5.13 -7.36 -11.81
N GLY A 130 4.16 -8.00 -12.47
CA GLY A 130 4.00 -9.45 -12.39
C GLY A 130 5.24 -10.21 -12.84
N LEU A 131 5.85 -9.80 -13.97
CA LEU A 131 7.07 -10.41 -14.48
C LEU A 131 8.28 -10.16 -13.56
N ALA A 132 8.41 -8.97 -13.01
CA ALA A 132 9.50 -8.61 -12.09
C ALA A 132 9.42 -9.42 -10.79
N LEU A 133 8.22 -9.57 -10.20
CA LEU A 133 8.02 -10.40 -9.01
C LEU A 133 8.32 -11.87 -9.29
N TYR A 134 7.91 -12.37 -10.45
CA TYR A 134 8.24 -13.73 -10.88
C TYR A 134 9.76 -13.92 -11.07
N ALA A 135 10.44 -12.97 -11.71
CA ALA A 135 11.89 -13.01 -11.89
C ALA A 135 12.64 -12.98 -10.54
N LEU A 136 12.20 -12.15 -9.60
CA LEU A 136 12.74 -12.11 -8.24
C LEU A 136 12.50 -13.43 -7.49
N ALA A 137 11.33 -14.04 -7.63
CA ALA A 137 11.03 -15.33 -7.00
C ALA A 137 11.95 -16.45 -7.53
N ILE A 138 12.18 -16.50 -8.84
CA ILE A 138 13.13 -17.46 -9.44
C ILE A 138 14.56 -17.17 -9.01
N LEU A 139 14.97 -15.89 -9.03
CA LEU A 139 16.31 -15.49 -8.62
C LEU A 139 16.57 -15.90 -7.17
N TYR A 140 15.59 -15.64 -6.31
CA TYR A 140 15.62 -16.04 -4.91
C TYR A 140 15.70 -17.56 -4.77
N GLN A 141 14.86 -18.32 -5.46
CA GLN A 141 14.92 -19.80 -5.43
C GLN A 141 16.23 -20.36 -5.99
N THR A 142 16.87 -19.64 -6.91
CA THR A 142 18.16 -20.03 -7.51
C THR A 142 19.33 -19.74 -6.57
N ILE A 143 19.28 -18.63 -5.83
CA ILE A 143 20.34 -18.20 -4.90
C ILE A 143 20.19 -18.87 -3.52
N SER A 144 18.98 -18.82 -2.95
CA SER A 144 18.64 -19.43 -1.67
C SER A 144 18.11 -20.84 -1.92
N ARG A 145 19.01 -21.82 -1.87
CA ARG A 145 18.67 -23.27 -1.81
C ARG A 145 18.27 -23.74 -0.41
N ASP A 146 18.00 -22.83 0.53
CA ASP A 146 17.40 -23.16 1.82
C ASP A 146 15.91 -22.86 1.77
N SER A 147 15.10 -23.90 1.98
CA SER A 147 13.66 -23.78 2.18
C SER A 147 13.40 -23.00 3.47
N ILE A 148 12.97 -21.74 3.34
CA ILE A 148 12.67 -20.87 4.49
C ILE A 148 11.40 -21.26 5.25
N ILE A 149 10.70 -22.30 4.76
CA ILE A 149 9.59 -22.92 5.45
C ILE A 149 10.16 -24.16 6.14
N ASP A 150 10.50 -24.04 7.43
CA ASP A 150 10.55 -25.21 8.29
C ASP A 150 9.18 -25.89 8.18
N GLN A 151 9.15 -27.09 7.60
CA GLN A 151 7.94 -27.89 7.58
C GLN A 151 7.59 -28.17 9.04
N THR A 152 6.52 -27.54 9.53
CA THR A 152 6.00 -27.80 10.87
C THR A 152 5.07 -28.98 10.76
N VAL A 153 5.47 -30.10 11.37
CA VAL A 153 4.63 -31.28 11.49
C VAL A 153 3.83 -31.17 12.78
N GLU A 154 2.58 -31.64 12.72
CA GLU A 154 1.71 -31.64 13.89
C GLU A 154 2.15 -32.79 14.81
N CYS A 155 2.65 -32.46 15.99
CA CYS A 155 3.10 -33.47 16.94
C CYS A 155 1.91 -34.33 17.39
N LYS A 156 1.98 -35.64 17.15
CA LYS A 156 0.92 -36.61 17.47
C LYS A 156 0.54 -36.66 18.97
N TYR A 157 1.44 -36.27 19.86
CA TYR A 157 1.21 -36.30 21.31
C TYR A 157 0.65 -34.99 21.86
N CYS A 158 1.10 -33.86 21.33
CA CYS A 158 0.84 -32.55 21.90
C CYS A 158 -0.12 -31.70 21.08
N THR A 159 -0.48 -32.13 19.86
CA THR A 159 -1.32 -31.37 18.90
C THR A 159 -0.87 -29.91 18.74
N LYS A 160 0.44 -29.68 18.90
CA LYS A 160 1.12 -28.40 18.71
C LYS A 160 2.07 -28.56 17.52
N ASN A 161 2.18 -27.52 16.72
CA ASN A 161 3.10 -27.47 15.59
C ASN A 161 4.53 -27.39 16.10
N ILE A 162 5.36 -28.35 15.71
CA ILE A 162 6.81 -28.41 16.03
C ILE A 162 7.60 -28.56 14.72
N SER A 163 8.86 -28.16 14.71
CA SER A 163 9.72 -28.40 13.55
C SER A 163 10.02 -29.90 13.39
N GLU A 164 10.15 -30.36 12.14
CA GLU A 164 10.44 -31.77 11.81
C GLU A 164 11.69 -32.31 12.53
N GLU A 165 12.72 -31.48 12.74
CA GLU A 165 13.93 -31.88 13.45
C GLU A 165 13.63 -32.25 14.92
N VAL A 166 12.72 -31.52 15.57
CA VAL A 166 12.33 -31.76 16.96
C VAL A 166 11.42 -32.98 17.08
N ASP A 167 10.53 -33.23 16.11
CA ASP A 167 9.70 -34.44 16.07
C ASP A 167 10.56 -35.71 15.89
N ALA A 168 11.55 -35.65 14.99
CA ALA A 168 12.47 -36.76 14.75
C ALA A 168 13.31 -37.13 15.99
N SER A 169 13.65 -36.15 16.83
CA SER A 169 14.41 -36.38 18.08
C SER A 169 13.53 -36.96 19.20
N THR A 170 12.30 -36.47 19.37
CA THR A 170 11.34 -36.99 20.37
C THR A 170 10.83 -38.38 20.04
N ALA A 171 10.64 -38.71 18.76
CA ALA A 171 10.29 -40.06 18.31
C ALA A 171 11.39 -41.11 18.61
N ARG A 172 12.67 -40.71 18.64
CA ARG A 172 13.78 -41.59 19.02
C ARG A 172 13.86 -41.79 20.53
N ALA A 173 13.68 -40.73 21.32
CA ALA A 173 13.68 -40.80 22.78
C ALA A 173 12.59 -41.75 23.32
N GLY A 174 11.37 -41.71 22.76
CA GLY A 174 10.28 -42.59 23.17
C GLY A 174 10.51 -44.09 22.90
N LYS A 175 11.42 -44.46 21.97
CA LYS A 175 11.77 -45.87 21.71
C LYS A 175 12.78 -46.43 22.72
N THR A 176 13.64 -45.60 23.30
CA THR A 176 14.60 -46.02 24.33
C THR A 176 13.91 -46.33 25.65
N ASP A 177 12.88 -45.58 26.01
CA ASP A 177 12.14 -45.78 27.26
C ASP A 177 11.24 -47.03 27.21
N ALA A 178 10.66 -47.35 26.04
CA ALA A 178 9.85 -48.55 25.83
C ALA A 178 10.66 -49.87 25.80
N LYS A 179 12.00 -49.81 25.76
CA LYS A 179 12.88 -51.01 25.73
C LYS A 179 13.52 -51.32 27.09
N SER A 180 13.31 -50.47 28.10
CA SER A 180 13.83 -50.62 29.47
C SER A 180 12.77 -51.08 30.49
N ALA A 181 11.56 -51.41 30.04
CA ALA A 181 10.49 -52.06 30.82
C ALA A 181 10.22 -53.45 30.23
#